data_AF-A0A0F8VLB5-F1
#
_entry.id   AF-A0A0F8VLB5-F1
#
_cell.length_a   1.000
_cell.length_b   1.000
_cell.length_c   1.000
_cell.angle_alpha   90.00
_cell.angle_beta   90.00
_cell.angle_gamma   90.00
#
_symmetry.space_group_name_H-M   'P 1'
#
loop_
_entity.id
_entity.type
_entity.pdbx_description
1 polymer ?
#
loop_
_entity_poly.entity_id
_entity_poly.type
_entity_poly.pdbx_seq_one_letter_code
_entity_poly.pdbx_strand_id
1 'polypeptide(L)' 'MNTTIQITKITLEKLKKLKEFMNFSSYDELINELIRKAQDLPNSMFGIDKGKIEKFSRDDHLELREY' A
#
# COMPACT_ATOMS: atom_id res chain seq x y z
N MET A 1 -1.07 -9.86 24.24
CA MET A 1 -2.36 -10.52 23.92
C MET A 1 -2.48 -10.50 22.42
N ASN A 2 -2.76 -11.62 21.76
CA ASN A 2 -2.87 -11.67 20.30
C ASN A 2 -4.32 -11.41 19.87
N THR A 3 -4.49 -10.83 18.69
CA THR A 3 -5.79 -10.54 18.11
C THR A 3 -5.79 -10.98 16.66
N THR A 4 -6.94 -11.46 16.18
CA THR A 4 -7.07 -11.95 14.82
C THR A 4 -7.87 -10.96 13.99
N ILE A 5 -7.36 -10.62 12.81
CA ILE A 5 -8.09 -9.86 11.81
C ILE A 5 -8.38 -10.76 10.61
N GLN A 6 -9.58 -10.64 10.04
CA GLN A 6 -9.91 -11.34 8.80
C GLN A 6 -9.53 -10.46 7.61
N ILE A 7 -8.82 -11.05 6.66
CA ILE A 7 -8.41 -10.41 5.42
C ILE A 7 -8.63 -11.35 4.25
N THR A 8 -8.72 -10.79 3.04
CA THR A 8 -8.81 -11.62 1.83
C THR A 8 -7.50 -12.37 1.57
N LYS A 9 -7.58 -13.50 0.86
CA LYS A 9 -6.39 -14.26 0.43
C LYS A 9 -5.42 -13.39 -0.39
N ILE A 10 -5.96 -12.53 -1.24
CA ILE A 10 -5.17 -11.61 -2.07
C ILE A 10 -4.38 -10.63 -1.20
N THR A 11 -4.99 -10.08 -0.15
CA THR A 11 -4.32 -9.19 0.80
C THR A 11 -3.20 -9.91 1.54
N LEU A 12 -3.44 -11.15 1.98
CA LEU A 12 -2.41 -11.96 2.65
C LEU A 12 -1.19 -12.21 1.75
N GLU A 13 -1.41 -12.53 0.47
CA GLU A 13 -0.31 -12.73 -0.49
C GLU A 13 0.50 -11.44 -0.73
N LYS A 14 -0.16 -10.28 -0.75
CA LYS A 14 0.54 -8.99 -0.81
C LYS A 14 1.38 -8.75 0.44
N LEU A 15 0.83 -9.03 1.61
CA LEU A 15 1.55 -8.85 2.88
C LEU A 15 2.75 -9.81 3.00
N LYS A 16 2.64 -11.05 2.52
CA LYS A 16 3.79 -12.00 2.46
C LYS A 16 4.95 -11.42 1.66
N LYS A 17 4.68 -11.02 0.41
CA LYS A 17 5.69 -10.45 -0.48
C LYS A 17 6.31 -9.18 0.12
N LEU A 18 5.49 -8.34 0.74
CA LEU A 18 5.96 -7.11 1.37
C LEU A 18 6.83 -7.40 2.61
N LYS A 19 6.45 -8.39 3.43
CA LYS A 19 7.22 -8.84 4.60
C LYS A 19 8.60 -9.35 4.19
N GLU A 20 8.68 -10.14 3.12
CA GLU A 20 9.93 -10.64 2.54
C GLU A 20 10.79 -9.50 1.99
N PHE A 21 10.19 -8.61 1.18
CA PHE A 21 10.89 -7.48 0.59
C PHE A 21 11.48 -6.52 1.63
N MET A 22 10.74 -6.24 2.69
CA MET A 22 11.17 -5.36 3.78
C MET A 22 11.95 -6.09 4.89
N ASN A 23 12.12 -7.41 4.77
CA ASN A 23 12.84 -8.27 5.70
C ASN A 23 12.34 -8.20 7.16
N PHE A 24 11.02 -8.14 7.36
CA PHE A 24 10.42 -8.14 8.70
C PHE A 24 10.23 -9.55 9.26
N SER A 25 10.40 -9.68 10.58
CA SER A 25 10.30 -10.97 11.26
C SER A 25 8.85 -11.39 11.46
N SER A 26 7.95 -10.43 11.72
CA SER A 26 6.52 -10.68 11.96
C SER A 26 5.60 -9.78 11.11
N TYR A 27 4.32 -10.17 10.98
CA TYR A 27 3.31 -9.30 10.37
C TYR A 27 2.99 -8.10 11.27
N ASP A 28 3.13 -8.23 12.58
CA ASP A 28 2.91 -7.12 13.52
C ASP A 28 3.91 -5.99 13.29
N GLU A 29 5.20 -6.32 13.12
CA GLU A 29 6.24 -5.34 12.77
C GLU A 29 5.91 -4.64 11.44
N LEU A 30 5.54 -5.43 10.43
CA LEU A 30 5.18 -4.89 9.12
C LEU A 30 3.96 -3.96 9.20
N ILE A 31 2.90 -4.36 9.90
CA ILE A 31 1.67 -3.58 10.03
C ILE A 31 1.94 -2.28 10.77
N ASN A 32 2.71 -2.31 11.86
CA ASN A 32 3.09 -1.09 12.59
C ASN A 32 3.95 -0.15 11.75
N GLU A 33 4.89 -0.69 10.96
CA GLU A 33 5.67 0.11 10.01
C GLU A 33 4.78 0.77 8.95
N LEU A 34 3.82 0.03 8.40
CA LEU A 34 2.87 0.56 7.42
C LEU A 34 1.98 1.65 8.03
N ILE A 35 1.50 1.45 9.25
CA ILE A 35 0.72 2.46 9.98
C ILE A 35 1.57 3.71 10.23
N ARG A 36 2.82 3.54 10.70
CA ARG A 36 3.74 4.65 10.91
C ARG A 36 3.98 5.42 9.61
N LYS A 37 4.28 4.74 8.51
CA LYS A 37 4.44 5.37 7.19
C LYS A 37 3.18 6.09 6.73
N ALA A 38 2.00 5.54 6.98
CA ALA A 38 0.74 6.18 6.63
C ALA A 38 0.45 7.44 7.47
N GLN A 39 0.87 7.46 8.73
CA GLN A 39 0.74 8.61 9.63
C GLN A 39 1.82 9.68 9.38
N ASP A 40 3.04 9.24 9.10
CA ASP A 40 4.19 10.09 8.78
C ASP A 40 4.11 10.69 7.37
N LEU A 41 3.22 10.18 6.51
CA LEU A 41 3.00 10.80 5.20
C LEU A 41 2.16 12.06 5.41
N PRO A 42 2.75 13.28 5.32
CA PRO A 42 1.95 14.47 5.42
C PRO A 42 0.97 14.46 4.26
N ASN A 43 -0.28 14.83 4.56
CA ASN A 43 -1.35 14.93 3.57
C ASN A 43 -0.96 15.75 2.32
N SER A 44 0.04 16.62 2.41
CA SER A 44 0.61 17.38 1.30
C SER A 44 1.37 16.54 0.27
N MET A 45 1.88 15.36 0.63
CA MET A 45 2.59 14.44 -0.28
C MET A 45 1.66 13.73 -1.27
N PHE A 46 0.36 13.65 -0.97
CA PHE A 46 -0.63 13.04 -1.88
C PHE A 46 -1.04 13.95 -3.04
N GLY A 47 -0.53 15.18 -3.11
CA GLY A 47 -0.76 16.09 -4.23
C GLY A 47 -2.25 16.26 -4.56
N ILE A 48 -2.57 16.19 -5.86
CA ILE A 48 -3.95 16.34 -6.36
C ILE A 48 -4.84 15.12 -6.03
N ASP A 49 -4.22 14.00 -5.67
CA ASP A 49 -4.88 12.71 -5.44
C ASP A 49 -5.32 12.53 -3.98
N LYS A 50 -5.10 13.55 -3.14
CA LYS A 50 -5.63 13.59 -1.79
C LYS A 50 -7.16 13.52 -1.82
N GLY A 51 -7.72 12.35 -1.50
CA GLY A 51 -9.16 12.07 -1.52
C GLY A 51 -9.67 11.34 -2.77
N LYS A 52 -8.80 11.01 -3.72
CA LYS A 52 -9.12 10.30 -4.98
C LYS A 52 -8.32 8.99 -5.11
N ILE A 53 -8.22 8.22 -4.02
CA ILE A 53 -7.56 6.90 -4.06
C ILE A 53 -8.49 5.90 -4.76
N GLU A 54 -8.70 6.10 -6.06
CA GLU A 54 -9.37 5.16 -6.95
C GLU A 54 -8.30 4.34 -7.70
N LYS A 55 -8.69 3.18 -8.21
CA LYS A 55 -7.77 2.37 -9.02
C LYS A 55 -7.53 3.11 -10.34
N PHE A 56 -6.26 3.28 -10.71
CA PHE A 56 -5.90 3.74 -12.05
C PHE A 56 -6.63 2.92 -13.12
N SER A 57 -7.32 3.63 -14.00
CA SER A 57 -8.00 3.10 -15.17
C SER A 57 -7.00 3.00 -16.33
N ARG A 58 -7.38 2.28 -17.39
CA ARG A 58 -6.54 2.20 -18.60
C ARG A 58 -6.32 3.58 -19.23
N ASP A 59 -7.28 4.47 -19.09
CA ASP A 59 -7.27 5.80 -19.69
C ASP A 59 -6.32 6.76 -18.97
N ASP A 60 -5.89 6.41 -17.74
CA ASP A 60 -4.87 7.16 -16.99
C ASP A 60 -3.44 6.87 -17.47
N HIS A 61 -3.27 5.89 -18.37
CA HIS A 61 -1.99 5.62 -19.01
C HIS A 61 -1.72 6.62 -20.14
N LEU A 62 -0.65 7.40 -19.98
CA LEU A 62 -0.15 8.29 -21.01
C LEU A 62 0.47 7.45 -22.16
N GLU A 63 -0.32 7.15 -23.19
CA GLU A 63 0.21 6.54 -24.41
C GLU A 63 1.01 7.59 -25.20
N LEU A 64 2.32 7.61 -25.02
CA LEU A 64 3.22 8.31 -25.93
C LEU A 64 3.19 7.61 -27.29
N ARG A 65 2.41 8.13 -28.23
CA ARG A 65 2.54 7.81 -29.65
C ARG A 65 3.54 8.78 -30.27
N GLU A 66 4.74 8.30 -30.58
CA GLU A 66 5.65 9.02 -31.46
C GLU A 66 5.09 9.02 -32.90
N TYR A 67 5.23 10.17 -33.56
CA TYR A 67 4.69 10.48 -34.90
C TYR A 67 5.49 9.82 -36.03
#